data_AF-A0A2E0YXQ8-F1
#
_entry.id   AF-A0A2E0YXQ8-F1
#
_cell.length_a   1.000
_cell.length_b   1.000
_cell.length_c   1.000
_cell.angle_alpha   90.00
_cell.angle_beta   90.00
_cell.angle_gamma   90.00
#
_symmetry.space_group_name_H-M   'P 1'
#
loop_
_entity.id
_entity.type
_entity.pdbx_description
1 polymer ?
#
loop_
_entity_poly.entity_id
_entity_poly.type
_entity_poly.pdbx_seq_one_letter_code
_entity_poly.pdbx_strand_id
1 'polypeptide(L)'
;MMSSHTQQPLYRDFLSLYGLFLLCYTVIHLKFEWNFWMLDDFAIFAKYAQGDDPLTHLAIAKKVYFTKATWMILLVWLCALRVPFRRALAASFLVYAVELLLLFPFNIYNGLNLLLAGGFALQEVLMYRDARRGG
;
A
#
# COMPACT_ATOMS: atom_id res chain seq x y z
N MET A 1 -26.39 12.29 28.84
CA MET A 1 -25.02 12.86 28.75
C MET A 1 -24.39 12.30 27.46
N MET A 2 -24.61 12.98 26.33
CA MET A 2 -24.06 12.55 25.04
C MET A 2 -22.59 12.96 24.99
N SER A 3 -21.71 11.97 24.90
CA SER A 3 -20.28 12.15 24.66
C SER A 3 -20.09 13.04 23.44
N SER A 4 -19.47 14.20 23.63
CA SER A 4 -19.00 15.07 22.57
C SER A 4 -17.98 14.30 21.73
N HIS A 5 -18.44 13.58 20.71
CA HIS A 5 -17.61 13.12 19.62
C HIS A 5 -16.97 14.37 19.02
N THR A 6 -15.75 14.64 19.44
CA THR A 6 -14.89 15.64 18.84
C THR A 6 -14.73 15.21 17.39
N GLN A 7 -15.49 15.82 16.48
CA GLN A 7 -15.24 15.72 15.06
C GLN A 7 -13.83 16.27 14.87
N GLN A 8 -12.84 15.38 14.84
CA GLN A 8 -11.54 15.77 14.32
C GLN A 8 -11.79 16.24 12.90
N PRO A 9 -11.35 17.44 12.55
CA PRO A 9 -11.76 18.03 11.31
C PRO A 9 -11.14 17.22 10.17
N LEU A 10 -11.98 16.83 9.21
CA LEU A 10 -11.70 15.91 8.10
C LEU A 10 -10.39 16.23 7.35
N TYR A 11 -9.98 17.50 7.35
CA TYR A 11 -8.71 17.97 6.77
C TYR A 11 -7.47 17.39 7.47
N ARG A 12 -7.51 17.17 8.79
CA ARG A 12 -6.34 16.72 9.56
C ARG A 12 -6.01 15.27 9.26
N ASP A 13 -7.05 14.47 9.00
CA ASP A 13 -6.91 13.10 8.53
C ASP A 13 -6.41 13.03 7.09
N PHE A 14 -6.84 13.95 6.23
CA PHE A 14 -6.36 14.04 4.85
C PHE A 14 -4.88 14.48 4.75
N LEU A 15 -4.43 15.38 5.63
CA LEU A 15 -3.03 15.80 5.72
C LEU A 15 -2.12 14.81 6.48
N SER A 16 -2.69 13.71 7.00
CA SER A 16 -1.90 12.66 7.65
C SER A 16 -1.13 11.83 6.61
N LEU A 17 -0.13 11.07 7.07
CA LEU A 17 0.62 10.11 6.22
C LEU A 17 -0.33 9.18 5.44
N TYR A 18 -1.47 8.85 6.05
CA TYR A 18 -2.51 8.03 5.45
C TYR A 18 -3.22 8.72 4.28
N GLY A 19 -3.61 9.98 4.44
CA GLY A 19 -4.24 10.75 3.36
C GLY A 19 -3.26 11.02 2.22
N LEU A 20 -2.00 11.31 2.54
CA LEU A 20 -0.93 11.43 1.55
C LEU A 20 -0.73 10.12 0.78
N PHE A 21 -0.69 8.98 1.48
CA PHE A 21 -0.61 7.67 0.84
C PHE A 21 -1.76 7.43 -0.12
N LEU A 22 -3.02 7.66 0.31
CA LEU A 22 -4.18 7.44 -0.55
C LEU A 22 -4.13 8.31 -1.80
N LEU A 23 -3.73 9.57 -1.67
CA LEU A 23 -3.56 10.47 -2.79
C LEU A 23 -2.49 9.97 -3.76
N CYS A 24 -1.28 9.67 -3.26
CA CYS A 24 -0.18 9.15 -4.07
C CYS A 24 -0.53 7.82 -4.75
N TYR A 25 -1.13 6.90 -3.99
CA TYR A 25 -1.59 5.60 -4.48
C TYR A 25 -2.57 5.77 -5.63
N THR A 26 -3.57 6.64 -5.47
CA THR A 26 -4.60 6.91 -6.47
C THR A 26 -3.99 7.47 -7.75
N VAL A 27 -3.14 8.49 -7.64
CA VAL A 27 -2.49 9.11 -8.82
C VAL A 27 -1.61 8.10 -9.56
N ILE A 28 -0.79 7.33 -8.83
CA ILE A 28 0.09 6.31 -9.44
C ILE A 28 -0.73 5.21 -10.12
N HIS A 29 -1.84 4.77 -9.51
CA HIS A 29 -2.70 3.74 -10.10
C HIS A 29 -3.46 4.25 -11.31
N LEU A 30 -4.04 5.45 -11.26
CA LEU A 30 -4.70 6.03 -12.43
C LEU A 30 -3.73 6.19 -13.60
N LYS A 31 -2.48 6.63 -13.34
CA LYS A 31 -1.44 6.68 -14.38
C LYS A 31 -1.11 5.30 -14.93
N PHE A 32 -1.02 4.29 -14.06
CA PHE A 32 -0.76 2.91 -14.47
C PHE A 32 -1.89 2.36 -15.35
N GLU A 33 -3.15 2.49 -14.91
CA GLU A 33 -4.32 2.06 -15.65
C GLU A 33 -4.42 2.80 -17.00
N TRP A 34 -4.20 4.12 -17.00
CA TRP A 34 -4.16 4.90 -18.24
C TRP A 34 -3.12 4.37 -19.22
N ASN A 35 -1.88 4.16 -18.77
CA ASN A 35 -0.82 3.64 -19.62
C ASN A 35 -1.12 2.22 -20.12
N PHE A 36 -1.71 1.38 -19.28
CA PHE A 36 -2.06 0.01 -19.64
C PHE A 36 -3.18 -0.04 -20.68
N TRP A 37 -4.30 0.65 -20.43
CA TRP A 37 -5.49 0.55 -21.28
C TRP A 37 -5.47 1.45 -22.51
N MET A 38 -4.82 2.61 -22.45
CA MET A 38 -4.87 3.61 -23.52
C MET A 38 -3.63 3.59 -24.41
N LEU A 39 -2.48 3.11 -23.90
CA LEU A 39 -1.21 3.14 -24.64
C LEU A 39 -0.67 1.74 -24.97
N ASP A 40 -1.35 0.67 -24.53
CA ASP A 40 -0.89 -0.73 -24.62
C ASP A 40 0.59 -0.88 -24.20
N ASP A 41 1.03 -0.06 -23.25
CA ASP A 41 2.43 0.03 -22.86
C ASP A 41 2.78 -1.12 -21.90
N PHE A 42 3.16 -2.27 -22.45
CA PHE A 42 3.63 -3.41 -21.67
C PHE A 42 4.93 -3.11 -20.88
N ALA A 43 5.65 -2.03 -21.22
CA ALA A 43 6.82 -1.59 -20.46
C ALA A 43 6.48 -1.02 -19.08
N ILE A 44 5.20 -0.87 -18.71
CA ILE A 44 4.79 -0.60 -17.32
C ILE A 44 5.31 -1.66 -16.33
N PHE A 45 5.60 -2.87 -16.80
CA PHE A 45 6.22 -3.93 -16.02
C PHE A 45 7.75 -3.90 -16.06
N ALA A 46 8.37 -3.07 -16.91
CA ALA A 46 9.83 -2.97 -17.03
C ALA A 46 10.49 -2.55 -15.71
N LYS A 47 9.80 -1.79 -14.85
CA LYS A 47 10.28 -1.46 -13.49
C LYS A 47 10.47 -2.68 -12.58
N TYR A 48 9.91 -3.82 -12.94
CA TYR A 48 10.05 -5.10 -12.25
C TYR A 48 10.95 -6.09 -13.02
N ALA A 49 11.37 -5.77 -14.24
CA ALA A 49 12.13 -6.64 -15.12
C ALA A 49 13.60 -6.23 -15.25
N GLN A 50 14.46 -7.24 -15.41
CA GLN A 50 15.85 -7.09 -15.83
C GLN A 50 16.01 -7.78 -17.19
N GLY A 51 15.50 -7.17 -18.26
CA GLY A 51 15.64 -7.68 -19.63
C GLY A 51 14.38 -7.55 -20.50
N ASP A 52 14.56 -7.66 -21.81
CA ASP A 52 13.53 -7.42 -22.85
C ASP A 52 12.86 -8.70 -23.39
N ASP A 53 12.99 -9.82 -22.68
CA ASP A 53 12.39 -11.10 -23.10
C ASP A 53 10.89 -11.19 -22.74
N PRO A 54 9.99 -11.48 -23.70
CA PRO A 54 8.54 -11.57 -23.46
C PRO A 54 8.13 -12.64 -22.43
N LEU A 55 8.84 -13.77 -22.36
CA LEU A 55 8.55 -14.81 -21.37
C LEU A 55 8.88 -14.34 -19.96
N THR A 56 9.99 -13.62 -19.83
CA THR A 56 10.40 -12.96 -18.58
C THR A 56 9.38 -11.91 -18.14
N HIS A 57 8.85 -11.10 -19.07
CA HIS A 57 7.80 -10.11 -18.77
C HIS A 57 6.51 -10.77 -18.27
N LEU A 58 6.07 -11.85 -18.91
CA LEU A 58 4.88 -12.59 -18.45
C LEU A 58 5.07 -13.20 -17.06
N ALA A 59 6.24 -13.77 -16.78
CA ALA A 59 6.56 -14.33 -15.46
C ALA A 59 6.52 -13.25 -14.37
N ILE A 60 7.03 -12.07 -14.67
CA ILE A 60 7.01 -10.90 -13.78
C ILE A 60 5.59 -10.38 -13.57
N ALA A 61 4.81 -10.23 -14.63
CA ALA A 61 3.42 -9.79 -14.54
C ALA A 61 2.60 -10.72 -13.63
N LYS A 62 2.79 -12.05 -13.75
CA LYS A 62 2.16 -13.04 -12.87
C LYS A 62 2.54 -12.83 -11.40
N LYS A 63 3.82 -12.57 -11.11
CA LYS A 63 4.28 -12.27 -9.74
C LYS A 63 3.68 -10.97 -9.20
N VAL A 64 3.63 -9.91 -10.01
CA VAL A 64 3.06 -8.60 -9.60
C VAL A 64 1.56 -8.73 -9.34
N TYR A 65 0.87 -9.50 -10.18
CA TYR A 65 -0.54 -9.78 -9.98
C TYR A 65 -0.77 -10.58 -8.69
N PHE A 66 0.06 -11.60 -8.44
CA PHE A 66 0.02 -12.37 -7.20
C PHE A 66 0.20 -11.48 -5.96
N THR A 67 1.22 -10.61 -5.92
CA THR A 67 1.44 -9.75 -4.74
C THR A 67 0.30 -8.77 -4.51
N LYS A 68 -0.23 -8.16 -5.58
CA LYS A 68 -1.43 -7.31 -5.48
C LYS A 68 -2.64 -8.07 -4.98
N ALA A 69 -2.86 -9.29 -5.47
CA ALA A 69 -3.97 -10.13 -5.04
C ALA A 69 -3.86 -10.51 -3.56
N THR A 70 -2.69 -10.97 -3.11
CA THR A 70 -2.45 -11.31 -1.70
C THR A 70 -2.69 -10.11 -0.80
N TRP A 71 -2.16 -8.94 -1.18
CA TRP A 71 -2.40 -7.70 -0.45
C TRP A 71 -3.89 -7.38 -0.28
N MET A 72 -4.64 -7.40 -1.39
CA MET A 72 -6.07 -7.08 -1.39
C MET A 72 -6.88 -8.11 -0.59
N ILE A 73 -6.57 -9.39 -0.70
CA ILE A 73 -7.20 -10.45 0.09
C ILE A 73 -6.97 -10.18 1.58
N LEU A 74 -5.73 -9.94 2.00
CA LEU A 74 -5.42 -9.65 3.40
C LEU A 74 -6.17 -8.41 3.92
N LEU A 75 -6.21 -7.33 3.13
CA LEU A 75 -6.96 -6.12 3.48
C LEU A 75 -8.45 -6.43 3.71
N VAL A 76 -9.08 -7.15 2.78
CA VAL A 76 -10.50 -7.53 2.87
C VAL A 76 -10.77 -8.41 4.09
N TRP A 77 -9.93 -9.41 4.35
CA TRP A 77 -10.09 -10.30 5.52
C TRP A 77 -9.91 -9.56 6.84
N LEU A 78 -8.93 -8.66 6.94
CA LEU A 78 -8.75 -7.82 8.14
C LEU A 78 -9.97 -6.91 8.38
N CYS A 79 -10.52 -6.31 7.32
CA CYS A 79 -11.75 -5.53 7.40
C CYS A 79 -12.96 -6.39 7.80
N ALA A 80 -13.08 -7.61 7.27
CA ALA A 80 -14.14 -8.55 7.61
C ALA A 80 -14.10 -8.96 9.09
N LEU A 81 -12.90 -9.05 9.66
CA LEU A 81 -12.67 -9.26 11.11
C LEU A 81 -12.87 -7.99 11.95
N ARG A 82 -13.41 -6.92 11.35
CA ARG A 82 -13.64 -5.61 11.98
C ARG A 82 -12.38 -4.92 12.50
N VAL A 83 -11.21 -5.23 11.94
CA VAL A 83 -10.00 -4.44 12.18
C VAL A 83 -10.22 -3.04 11.58
N PRO A 84 -9.95 -1.95 12.32
CA PRO A 84 -10.06 -0.59 11.77
C PRO A 84 -9.29 -0.46 10.46
N PHE A 85 -9.92 0.14 9.44
CA PHE A 85 -9.39 0.17 8.07
C PHE A 85 -7.93 0.64 7.99
N ARG A 86 -7.55 1.65 8.79
CA ARG A 86 -6.16 2.15 8.87
C ARG A 86 -5.16 1.06 9.26
N ARG A 87 -5.49 0.27 10.29
CA ARG A 87 -4.65 -0.85 10.75
C ARG A 87 -4.65 -2.01 9.75
N ALA A 88 -5.82 -2.30 9.18
CA ALA A 88 -5.95 -3.31 8.14
C ALA A 88 -5.07 -2.96 6.93
N LEU A 89 -5.08 -1.70 6.50
CA LEU A 89 -4.24 -1.20 5.42
C LEU A 89 -2.76 -1.26 5.77
N ALA A 90 -2.36 -0.77 6.95
CA ALA A 90 -0.96 -0.81 7.39
C ALA A 90 -0.41 -2.25 7.42
N ALA A 91 -1.14 -3.19 8.03
CA ALA A 91 -0.71 -4.58 8.15
C ALA A 91 -0.68 -5.29 6.79
N SER A 92 -1.72 -5.15 5.98
CA SER A 92 -1.76 -5.75 4.64
C SER A 92 -0.69 -5.17 3.71
N PHE A 93 -0.43 -3.86 3.79
CA PHE A 93 0.60 -3.19 2.99
C PHE A 93 2.02 -3.57 3.44
N LEU A 94 2.23 -3.86 4.72
CA LEU A 94 3.51 -4.41 5.19
C LEU A 94 3.79 -5.77 4.56
N VAL A 95 2.80 -6.65 4.50
CA VAL A 95 2.94 -7.95 3.80
C VAL A 95 3.27 -7.73 2.33
N TYR A 96 2.56 -6.82 1.66
CA TYR A 96 2.84 -6.46 0.26
C TYR A 96 4.29 -5.99 0.05
N ALA A 97 4.80 -5.11 0.92
CA ALA A 97 6.18 -4.62 0.83
C ALA A 97 7.21 -5.75 1.04
N VAL A 98 6.95 -6.68 1.95
CA VAL A 98 7.80 -7.87 2.16
C VAL A 98 7.77 -8.77 0.93
N GLU A 99 6.59 -9.06 0.37
CA GLU A 99 6.46 -9.85 -0.86
C GLU A 99 7.22 -9.22 -2.03
N LEU A 100 7.17 -7.89 -2.17
CA LEU A 100 7.93 -7.18 -3.20
C LEU A 100 9.44 -7.40 -3.06
N LEU A 101 9.97 -7.38 -1.83
CA LEU A 101 11.40 -7.63 -1.58
C LEU A 101 11.81 -9.08 -1.84
N LEU A 102 10.92 -10.03 -1.57
CA LEU A 102 11.22 -11.46 -1.73
C LEU A 102 11.07 -11.93 -3.18
N LEU A 103 10.11 -11.36 -3.93
CA LEU A 103 9.76 -11.85 -5.27
C LEU A 103 10.44 -11.07 -6.40
N PHE A 104 10.97 -9.88 -6.11
CA PHE A 104 11.60 -9.00 -7.10
C PHE A 104 12.99 -8.53 -6.65
N PRO A 105 13.89 -8.23 -7.60
CA PRO A 105 15.18 -7.62 -7.28
C PRO A 105 15.01 -6.30 -6.52
N PHE A 106 15.95 -5.99 -5.64
CA PHE A 106 15.93 -4.72 -4.92
C PHE A 106 16.05 -3.55 -5.91
N ASN A 107 15.09 -2.63 -5.86
CA ASN A 107 15.08 -1.41 -6.66
C ASN A 107 14.46 -0.26 -5.84
N ILE A 108 14.54 0.96 -6.36
CA ILE A 108 14.03 2.15 -5.65
C ILE A 108 12.54 2.04 -5.33
N TYR A 109 11.76 1.38 -6.18
CA TYR A 109 10.33 1.17 -5.96
C TYR A 109 10.09 0.28 -4.73
N ASN A 110 10.81 -0.83 -4.60
CA ASN A 110 10.72 -1.72 -3.44
C ASN A 110 11.18 -1.00 -2.16
N GLY A 111 12.27 -0.24 -2.24
CA GLY A 111 12.76 0.57 -1.11
C GLY A 111 11.72 1.60 -0.63
N LEU A 112 11.07 2.31 -1.56
CA LEU A 112 10.02 3.28 -1.22
C LEU A 112 8.79 2.61 -0.60
N ASN A 113 8.36 1.44 -1.11
CA ASN A 113 7.25 0.70 -0.51
C ASN A 113 7.59 0.21 0.90
N LEU A 114 8.83 -0.23 1.14
CA LEU A 114 9.29 -0.64 2.47
C LEU A 114 9.32 0.53 3.45
N LEU A 115 9.86 1.68 3.02
CA LEU A 115 9.89 2.89 3.85
C LEU A 115 8.48 3.33 4.25
N LEU A 116 7.54 3.27 3.30
CA LEU A 116 6.15 3.61 3.55
C LEU A 116 5.46 2.62 4.50
N ALA A 117 5.69 1.32 4.32
CA ALA A 117 5.21 0.29 5.23
C ALA A 117 5.77 0.48 6.66
N GLY A 118 7.06 0.81 6.77
CA GLY A 118 7.71 1.18 8.03
C GLY A 118 7.10 2.43 8.67
N GLY A 119 6.78 3.44 7.86
CA GLY A 119 6.08 4.66 8.29
C GLY A 119 4.71 4.36 8.90
N PHE A 120 3.92 3.47 8.27
CA PHE A 120 2.64 3.05 8.83
C PHE A 120 2.77 2.24 10.11
N ALA A 121 3.72 1.31 10.18
CA ALA A 121 3.97 0.54 11.40
C ALA A 121 4.39 1.46 12.55
N LEU A 122 5.28 2.42 12.30
CA LEU A 122 5.70 3.40 13.29
C LEU A 122 4.52 4.26 13.75
N GLN A 123 3.69 4.75 12.82
CA GLN A 123 2.53 5.56 13.16
C GLN A 123 1.56 4.81 14.07
N GLU A 124 1.28 3.53 13.79
CA GLU A 124 0.41 2.72 14.66
C GLU A 124 1.03 2.47 16.04
N VAL A 125 2.34 2.24 16.12
CA VAL A 125 3.03 2.09 17.42
C VAL A 125 2.91 3.38 18.24
N LEU A 126 3.09 4.55 17.62
CA LEU A 126 2.95 5.84 18.29
C LEU A 126 1.52 6.04 18.80
N MET A 127 0.52 5.81 17.95
CA MET A 127 -0.89 5.92 18.34
C MET A 127 -1.27 4.96 19.48
N TYR A 128 -0.73 3.73 19.47
CA TYR A 128 -0.96 2.76 20.54
C TYR A 128 -0.33 3.19 21.87
N ARG A 129 0.88 3.78 21.83
CA ARG A 129 1.57 4.31 23.02
C ARG A 129 0.83 5.50 23.62
N ASP A 130 0.32 6.41 22.79
CA ASP A 130 -0.42 7.58 23.25
C ASP A 130 -1.76 7.17 23.90
N ALA A 131 -2.47 6.20 23.31
CA ALA A 131 -3.69 5.65 23.88
C ALA A 131 -3.48 5.00 25.26
N ARG A 132 -2.30 4.41 25.53
CA ARG A 132 -1.95 3.85 26.85
C ARG A 132 -1.51 4.88 27.89
N ARG A 133 -1.09 6.08 27.47
CA ARG A 133 -0.61 7.14 28.37
C ARG A 133 -1.73 8.09 28.79
N GLY A 134 -2.80 8.19 28.00
CA GLY A 134 -3.93 9.07 28.25
C GLY A 134 -5.17 8.39 28.88
N GLY A 135 -5.06 7.13 29.30
CA GLY A 135 -6.10 6.39 30.03
C GLY A 135 -5.54 5.87 31.35
#